data_AF-G5B8G8-F1
#
_entry.id   AF-G5B8G8-F1
#
_cell.length_a   1.000
_cell.length_b   1.000
_cell.length_c   1.000
_cell.angle_alpha   90.00
_cell.angle_beta   90.00
_cell.angle_gamma   90.00
#
_symmetry.space_group_name_H-M   'P 1'
#
loop_
_entity.id
_entity.type
_entity.pdbx_description
1 polymer ?
#
loop_
_entity_poly.entity_id
_entity_poly.type
_entity_poly.pdbx_seq_one_letter_code
_entity_poly.pdbx_strand_id
1 'polypeptide(L)'
;MASGSKKPAAVREEVSSPTRAPEDGRASEPGSVFALEVLRQRLHEKIQQARGQGSTKELSTATLEKRRRRKQERERRKRKRKELLARKKAAQTQEAEEKEPVAEAAPGVACAERPEPALIFNKVEVSEEEPASKAQRRKEKRQRVKGNLTPLTGRNYRQLLERLQARRGRLEELREQDAGKAQELEAKMKWTNLLYKAEGVRIRDNEHLLEDALKRKEKRRAQRQRQWEKRSVQVVEKMQQRQDKRRQNLRKKKAARAERRLQKARKKGRVLPQDLERAGLA
;
A
#
# COMPACT_ATOMS: atom_id res chain seq x y z
N MET A 1 20.35 -50.28 9.36
CA MET A 1 21.43 -50.19 8.35
C MET A 1 20.87 -49.55 7.09
N ALA A 2 21.00 -48.23 6.94
CA ALA A 2 20.82 -47.54 5.67
C ALA A 2 21.72 -46.31 5.68
N SER A 3 22.60 -46.28 4.70
CA SER A 3 23.77 -45.45 4.50
C SER A 3 23.47 -43.95 4.45
N GLY A 4 24.28 -43.19 5.18
CA GLY A 4 24.30 -41.73 5.14
C GLY A 4 24.86 -41.20 3.83
N SER A 5 24.17 -40.22 3.25
CA SER A 5 24.66 -39.44 2.11
C SER A 5 25.25 -38.12 2.62
N LYS A 6 26.58 -38.08 2.59
CA LYS A 6 27.46 -36.99 3.01
C LYS A 6 27.37 -35.85 1.98
N LYS A 7 27.05 -34.64 2.43
CA LYS A 7 27.16 -33.39 1.65
C LYS A 7 28.65 -33.07 1.42
N PRO A 8 29.08 -32.63 0.22
CA PRO A 8 30.43 -32.10 0.06
C PRO A 8 30.52 -30.63 0.52
N ALA A 9 31.62 -30.37 1.22
CA ALA A 9 31.98 -29.15 1.89
C ALA A 9 32.46 -28.05 0.93
N ALA A 10 32.27 -26.81 1.37
CA ALA A 10 32.81 -25.60 0.77
C ALA A 10 34.35 -25.58 0.91
N VAL A 11 35.04 -25.38 -0.21
CA VAL A 11 36.46 -25.03 -0.22
C VAL A 11 36.56 -23.51 -0.21
N ARG A 12 37.19 -22.99 0.84
CA ARG A 12 37.65 -21.60 0.96
C ARG A 12 38.97 -21.51 0.19
N GLU A 13 39.03 -20.66 -0.83
CA GLU A 13 40.30 -20.14 -1.33
C GLU A 13 40.44 -18.69 -0.88
N GLU A 14 41.31 -18.50 0.10
CA GLU A 14 41.94 -17.24 0.45
C GLU A 14 43.06 -17.00 -0.57
N VAL A 15 42.91 -16.03 -1.48
CA VAL A 15 44.03 -15.54 -2.29
C VAL A 15 44.30 -14.10 -1.89
N SER A 16 45.37 -13.99 -1.11
CA SER A 16 46.10 -12.81 -0.68
C SER A 16 46.31 -11.80 -1.82
N SER A 17 45.97 -10.54 -1.55
CA SER A 17 46.49 -9.39 -2.30
C SER A 17 47.62 -8.77 -1.49
N PRO A 18 48.74 -8.41 -2.13
CA PRO A 18 49.44 -7.21 -1.74
C PRO A 18 49.58 -6.25 -2.93
N THR A 19 48.92 -5.10 -2.76
CA THR A 19 49.46 -3.75 -2.94
C THR A 19 50.58 -3.57 -3.96
N ARG A 20 50.25 -2.94 -5.09
CA ARG A 20 51.21 -2.07 -5.80
C ARG A 20 50.54 -0.70 -6.00
N ALA A 21 51.01 0.27 -5.24
CA ALA A 21 50.69 1.69 -5.46
C ALA A 21 51.26 2.14 -6.81
N PRO A 22 50.63 3.11 -7.48
CA PRO A 22 51.11 3.64 -8.75
C PRO A 22 52.31 4.55 -8.51
N GLU A 23 53.37 4.37 -9.29
CA GLU A 23 54.40 5.41 -9.39
C GLU A 23 53.84 6.56 -10.21
N ASP A 24 53.89 7.75 -9.61
CA ASP A 24 53.62 9.02 -10.27
C ASP A 24 54.73 9.37 -11.27
N GLY A 25 54.31 9.91 -12.41
CA GLY A 25 55.06 10.95 -13.10
C GLY A 25 56.02 10.48 -14.19
N ARG A 26 55.53 10.37 -15.43
CA ARG A 26 56.29 10.80 -16.61
C ARG A 26 55.36 11.29 -17.72
N ALA A 27 55.52 12.57 -18.01
CA ALA A 27 55.19 13.29 -19.24
C ALA A 27 53.82 13.03 -19.89
N SER A 28 52.95 14.03 -19.78
CA SER A 28 51.87 14.25 -20.75
C SER A 28 52.51 14.52 -22.12
N GLU A 29 52.75 13.45 -22.87
CA GLU A 29 52.96 13.49 -24.31
C GLU A 29 51.81 14.30 -24.94
N PRO A 30 52.07 15.22 -25.90
CA PRO A 30 51.01 16.01 -26.53
C PRO A 30 49.96 15.13 -27.25
N GLY A 31 50.33 13.89 -27.59
CA GLY A 31 49.41 12.87 -28.10
C GLY A 31 48.45 12.29 -27.05
N SER A 32 48.74 12.41 -25.75
CA SER A 32 47.89 11.90 -24.65
C SER A 32 46.65 12.79 -24.43
N VAL A 33 46.82 14.12 -24.46
CA VAL A 33 45.70 15.05 -24.34
C VAL A 33 44.80 14.96 -25.58
N PHE A 34 45.40 14.89 -26.76
CA PHE A 34 44.66 14.72 -28.02
C PHE A 34 43.96 13.34 -28.10
N ALA A 35 44.61 12.26 -27.65
CA ALA A 35 43.99 10.95 -27.55
C ALA A 35 42.82 10.95 -26.54
N LEU A 36 42.96 11.64 -25.41
CA LEU A 36 41.87 11.80 -24.43
C LEU A 36 40.72 12.63 -24.99
N GLU A 37 40.98 13.68 -25.76
CA GLU A 37 39.95 14.47 -26.44
C GLU A 37 39.22 13.67 -27.51
N VAL A 38 39.95 12.93 -28.34
CA VAL A 38 39.36 12.01 -29.32
C VAL A 38 38.55 10.91 -28.63
N LEU A 39 39.00 10.39 -27.48
CA LEU A 39 38.26 9.42 -26.69
C LEU A 39 36.98 10.03 -26.10
N ARG A 40 37.05 11.28 -25.61
CA ARG A 40 35.90 12.04 -25.11
C ARG A 40 34.91 12.32 -26.24
N GLN A 41 35.38 12.68 -27.43
CA GLN A 41 34.54 12.90 -28.60
C GLN A 41 33.85 11.59 -29.03
N ARG A 42 34.60 10.49 -29.17
CA ARG A 42 34.04 9.16 -29.46
C ARG A 42 33.06 8.68 -28.39
N LEU A 43 33.31 8.97 -27.11
CA LEU A 43 32.38 8.66 -26.02
C LEU A 43 31.10 9.48 -26.16
N HIS A 44 31.20 10.78 -26.44
CA HIS A 44 30.02 11.64 -26.65
C HIS A 44 29.21 11.18 -27.86
N GLU A 45 29.84 10.84 -28.98
CA GLU A 45 29.19 10.27 -30.15
C GLU A 45 28.47 8.96 -29.82
N LYS A 46 29.14 8.05 -29.08
CA LYS A 46 28.57 6.76 -28.68
C LYS A 46 27.42 6.91 -27.68
N ILE A 47 27.50 7.91 -26.78
CA ILE A 47 26.41 8.28 -25.88
C ILE A 47 25.23 8.88 -26.66
N GLN A 48 25.46 9.72 -27.67
CA GLN A 48 24.41 10.27 -28.52
C GLN A 48 23.73 9.18 -29.37
N GLN A 49 24.51 8.27 -29.97
CA GLN A 49 23.99 7.11 -30.68
C GLN A 49 23.19 6.17 -29.76
N ALA A 50 23.67 5.92 -28.54
CA ALA A 50 22.95 5.13 -27.54
C ALA A 50 21.68 5.84 -27.03
N ARG A 51 21.68 7.18 -26.93
CA ARG A 51 20.48 7.98 -26.62
C ARG A 51 19.43 7.84 -27.73
N GLY A 52 19.84 7.73 -28.99
CA GLY A 52 18.97 7.43 -30.12
C GLY A 52 18.42 6.00 -30.12
N GLN A 53 19.19 5.01 -29.65
CA GLN A 53 18.77 3.60 -29.60
C GLN A 53 17.93 3.22 -28.35
N GLY A 54 17.93 4.05 -27.30
CA GLY A 54 17.23 3.79 -26.03
C GLY A 54 15.79 4.30 -25.94
N SER A 55 15.37 5.27 -26.75
CA SER A 55 13.95 5.62 -26.95
C SER A 55 13.82 6.69 -28.03
N THR A 56 13.45 6.32 -29.26
CA THR A 56 13.00 7.23 -30.33
C THR A 56 11.59 7.77 -30.05
N LYS A 57 11.30 8.11 -28.81
CA LYS A 57 10.29 9.10 -28.49
C LYS A 57 11.07 10.17 -27.78
N GLU A 58 11.49 11.19 -28.52
CA GLU A 58 11.60 12.51 -27.91
C GLU A 58 10.31 12.68 -27.14
N LEU A 59 10.43 12.61 -25.81
CA LEU A 59 9.30 12.81 -24.94
C LEU A 59 8.76 14.17 -25.36
N SER A 60 7.56 14.19 -25.97
CA SER A 60 6.89 15.41 -26.45
C SER A 60 7.18 16.57 -25.50
N THR A 61 7.41 17.77 -26.01
CA THR A 61 7.66 18.99 -25.21
C THR A 61 6.72 19.06 -23.99
N ALA A 62 5.45 18.71 -24.18
CA ALA A 62 4.44 18.57 -23.12
C ALA A 62 4.80 17.58 -21.99
N THR A 63 5.38 16.42 -22.30
CA THR A 63 5.84 15.45 -21.30
C THR A 63 7.12 15.90 -20.57
N LEU A 64 8.03 16.61 -21.24
CA LEU A 64 9.20 17.22 -20.61
C LEU A 64 8.79 18.35 -19.65
N GLU A 65 7.84 19.18 -20.05
CA GLU A 65 7.25 20.22 -19.21
C GLU A 65 6.55 19.63 -17.98
N LYS A 66 5.76 18.56 -18.13
CA LYS A 66 5.15 17.85 -16.99
C LYS A 66 6.21 17.32 -16.03
N ARG A 67 7.35 16.83 -16.54
CA ARG A 67 8.47 16.36 -15.72
C ARG A 67 9.18 17.52 -15.00
N ARG A 68 9.37 18.67 -15.66
CA ARG A 68 9.90 19.91 -15.06
C ARG A 68 8.98 20.41 -13.94
N ARG A 69 7.67 20.49 -14.19
CA ARG A 69 6.65 20.87 -13.18
C ARG A 69 6.67 19.93 -11.98
N ARG A 70 6.72 18.61 -12.19
CA ARG A 70 6.84 17.62 -11.10
C ARG A 70 8.12 17.77 -10.28
N LYS A 71 9.24 18.13 -10.92
CA LYS A 71 10.51 18.39 -10.23
C LYS A 71 10.42 19.65 -9.37
N GLN A 72 9.90 20.74 -9.92
CA GLN A 72 9.66 21.99 -9.18
C GLN A 72 8.69 21.79 -8.00
N GLU A 73 7.62 21.02 -8.19
CA GLU A 73 6.68 20.70 -7.11
C GLU A 73 7.35 19.88 -5.98
N ARG A 74 8.16 18.88 -6.33
CA ARG A 74 8.95 18.11 -5.36
C ARG A 74 9.91 19.01 -4.58
N GLU A 75 10.56 19.96 -5.24
CA GLU A 75 11.46 20.91 -4.59
C GLU A 75 10.70 21.86 -3.65
N ARG A 76 9.53 22.38 -4.07
CA ARG A 76 8.65 23.17 -3.19
C ARG A 76 8.23 22.39 -1.95
N ARG A 77 7.82 21.12 -2.11
CA ARG A 77 7.47 20.24 -0.97
C ARG A 77 8.67 19.98 -0.05
N LYS A 78 9.87 19.78 -0.61
CA LYS A 78 11.11 19.63 0.18
C LYS A 78 11.44 20.90 0.96
N ARG A 79 11.33 22.09 0.34
CA ARG A 79 11.53 23.38 1.01
C ARG A 79 10.57 23.57 2.17
N LYS A 80 9.26 23.38 1.93
CA LYS A 80 8.23 23.42 2.99
C LYS A 80 8.51 22.45 4.14
N ARG A 81 8.95 21.22 3.84
CA ARG A 81 9.30 20.24 4.88
C ARG A 81 10.51 20.69 5.70
N LYS A 82 11.54 21.25 5.05
CA LYS A 82 12.72 21.80 5.74
C LYS A 82 12.36 22.99 6.62
N GLU A 83 11.51 23.89 6.11
CA GLU A 83 11.01 25.06 6.85
C GLU A 83 10.18 24.65 8.08
N LEU A 84 9.27 23.68 7.94
CA LEU A 84 8.52 23.13 9.08
C LEU A 84 9.43 22.45 10.11
N LEU A 85 10.47 21.75 9.67
CA LEU A 85 11.46 21.16 10.58
C LEU A 85 12.29 22.24 11.29
N ALA A 86 12.71 23.29 10.58
CA ALA A 86 13.42 24.42 11.16
C ALA A 86 12.54 25.17 12.17
N ARG A 87 11.27 25.42 11.85
CA ARG A 87 10.30 26.05 12.75
C ARG A 87 10.05 25.21 14.01
N LYS A 88 9.97 23.88 13.87
CA LYS A 88 9.87 22.97 15.03
C LYS A 88 11.12 23.00 15.90
N LYS A 89 12.31 23.05 15.29
CA LYS A 89 13.56 23.17 16.03
C LYS A 89 13.68 24.52 16.74
N ALA A 90 13.30 25.61 16.07
CA ALA A 90 13.28 26.95 16.66
C ALA A 90 12.28 27.06 17.81
N ALA A 91 11.09 26.45 17.68
CA ALA A 91 10.11 26.39 18.76
C ALA A 91 10.62 25.54 19.94
N GLN A 92 11.32 24.44 19.69
CA GLN A 92 11.95 23.65 20.75
C GLN A 92 13.10 24.37 21.44
N THR A 93 13.90 25.16 20.73
CA THR A 93 14.95 25.98 21.36
C THR A 93 14.37 27.14 22.16
N GLN A 94 13.29 27.77 21.67
CA GLN A 94 12.58 28.82 22.42
C GLN A 94 11.88 28.25 23.68
N GLU A 95 11.28 27.07 23.58
CA GLU A 95 10.68 26.37 24.73
C GLU A 95 11.74 25.82 25.72
N ALA A 96 12.99 25.67 25.28
CA ALA A 96 14.12 25.32 26.14
C ALA A 96 14.75 26.55 26.80
N GLU A 97 14.80 27.70 26.11
CA GLU A 97 15.22 29.00 26.68
C GLU A 97 14.17 29.58 27.65
N GLU A 98 12.87 29.36 27.44
CA GLU A 98 11.83 29.75 28.41
C GLU A 98 11.79 28.88 29.68
N LYS A 99 12.57 27.78 29.74
CA LYS A 99 12.60 26.85 30.89
C LYS A 99 13.80 27.04 31.83
N GLU A 100 14.67 28.02 31.61
CA GLU A 100 15.61 28.51 32.64
C GLU A 100 15.63 30.05 32.58
N PRO A 101 15.36 30.83 33.65
CA PRO A 101 15.36 30.50 35.09
C PRO A 101 14.18 31.10 35.91
N VAL A 102 13.47 30.29 36.71
CA VAL A 102 12.92 30.75 38.01
C VAL A 102 12.90 29.55 38.96
N ALA A 103 13.88 29.48 39.85
CA ALA A 103 13.83 28.60 41.02
C ALA A 103 14.39 29.36 42.22
N GLU A 104 13.50 29.93 43.04
CA GLU A 104 13.76 30.17 44.45
C GLU A 104 12.44 30.32 45.24
N ALA A 105 12.46 29.81 46.49
CA ALA A 105 11.50 29.98 47.59
C ALA A 105 10.25 29.06 47.69
N ALA A 106 10.45 27.88 48.30
CA ALA A 106 9.91 27.39 49.59
C ALA A 106 8.37 27.48 49.92
N PRO A 107 7.86 26.78 50.97
CA PRO A 107 6.84 25.74 50.83
C PRO A 107 5.49 26.06 51.50
N GLY A 108 4.41 25.37 51.09
CA GLY A 108 3.23 25.27 51.94
C GLY A 108 1.91 24.90 51.25
N VAL A 109 1.17 24.08 51.98
CA VAL A 109 -0.30 23.88 51.98
C VAL A 109 -0.88 22.84 51.02
N ALA A 110 -1.57 21.89 51.67
CA ALA A 110 -2.22 20.72 51.11
C ALA A 110 -3.28 21.03 50.06
N CYS A 111 -3.22 20.32 48.94
CA CYS A 111 -4.38 19.85 48.22
C CYS A 111 -4.21 18.34 48.05
N ALA A 112 -5.19 17.58 48.51
CA ALA A 112 -5.27 16.15 48.32
C ALA A 112 -5.42 15.86 46.82
N GLU A 113 -4.30 15.79 46.11
CA GLU A 113 -4.25 15.24 44.77
C GLU A 113 -4.35 13.73 44.90
N ARG A 114 -5.48 13.21 44.43
CA ARG A 114 -5.64 11.79 44.11
C ARG A 114 -4.40 11.37 43.31
N PRO A 115 -3.69 10.28 43.65
CA PRO A 115 -2.52 9.89 42.90
C PRO A 115 -2.98 9.50 41.49
N GLU A 116 -2.89 10.43 40.55
CA GLU A 116 -2.93 10.12 39.12
C GLU A 116 -1.79 9.14 38.89
N PRO A 117 -2.05 7.92 38.38
CA PRO A 117 -1.02 6.90 38.25
C PRO A 117 0.04 7.42 37.28
N ALA A 118 1.16 7.89 37.83
CA ALA A 118 2.28 8.37 37.07
C ALA A 118 2.84 7.18 36.29
N LEU A 119 2.58 7.17 34.97
CA LEU A 119 3.14 6.18 34.04
C LEU A 119 4.64 6.45 33.89
N ILE A 120 5.42 5.96 34.85
CA ILE A 120 6.88 5.93 34.76
C ILE A 120 7.23 4.79 33.80
N PHE A 121 8.14 5.05 32.85
CA PHE A 121 8.51 4.19 31.71
C PHE A 121 8.89 2.73 32.05
N ASN A 122 9.00 2.36 33.33
CA ASN A 122 9.24 0.99 33.79
C ASN A 122 8.35 0.49 34.94
N LYS A 123 7.42 1.30 35.48
CA LYS A 123 6.53 0.88 36.57
C LYS A 123 5.08 1.18 36.21
N VAL A 124 4.36 0.15 35.80
CA VAL A 124 2.90 0.20 35.72
C VAL A 124 2.37 -0.17 37.09
N GLU A 125 2.02 0.82 37.89
CA GLU A 125 1.20 0.62 39.09
C GLU A 125 -0.23 0.37 38.62
N VAL A 126 -0.64 -0.89 38.62
CA VAL A 126 -2.03 -1.28 38.40
C VAL A 126 -2.76 -0.93 39.70
N SER A 127 -3.47 0.20 39.72
CA SER A 127 -4.37 0.54 40.82
C SER A 127 -5.34 -0.63 41.08
N GLU A 128 -5.60 -0.94 42.34
CA GLU A 128 -6.41 -2.09 42.83
C GLU A 128 -7.91 -2.05 42.43
N GLU A 129 -8.31 -1.18 41.49
CA GLU A 129 -9.60 -1.30 40.84
C GLU A 129 -9.56 -2.48 39.87
N GLU A 130 -9.98 -3.67 40.36
CA GLU A 130 -10.20 -4.83 39.51
C GLU A 130 -10.94 -4.42 38.23
N PRO A 131 -10.54 -4.92 37.04
CA PRO A 131 -11.21 -4.59 35.81
C PRO A 131 -12.68 -5.03 35.91
N ALA A 132 -13.58 -4.06 36.08
CA ALA A 132 -15.01 -4.29 36.28
C ALA A 132 -15.51 -5.46 35.44
N SER A 133 -16.16 -6.44 36.10
CA SER A 133 -16.66 -7.67 35.48
C SER A 133 -17.46 -7.35 34.21
N LYS A 134 -17.47 -8.27 33.24
CA LYS A 134 -18.25 -8.11 31.98
C LYS A 134 -19.71 -7.70 32.25
N ALA A 135 -20.29 -8.15 33.36
CA ALA A 135 -21.63 -7.76 33.81
C ALA A 135 -21.70 -6.29 34.26
N GLN A 136 -20.75 -5.81 35.06
CA GLN A 136 -20.68 -4.42 35.52
C GLN A 136 -20.49 -3.46 34.34
N ARG A 137 -19.58 -3.77 33.39
CA ARG A 137 -19.40 -2.98 32.15
C ARG A 137 -20.67 -2.89 31.30
N ARG A 138 -21.50 -3.94 31.29
CA ARG A 138 -22.79 -3.93 30.58
C ARG A 138 -23.81 -3.05 31.30
N LYS A 139 -23.86 -3.09 32.64
CA LYS A 139 -24.72 -2.21 33.45
C LYS A 139 -24.34 -0.75 33.27
N GLU A 140 -23.05 -0.43 33.35
CA GLU A 140 -22.55 0.93 33.16
C GLU A 140 -22.87 1.45 31.75
N LYS A 141 -22.69 0.63 30.70
CA LYS A 141 -23.09 1.00 29.34
C LYS A 141 -24.58 1.25 29.20
N ARG A 142 -25.44 0.53 29.94
CA ARG A 142 -26.88 0.79 29.96
C ARG A 142 -27.21 2.09 30.68
N GLN A 143 -26.52 2.40 31.78
CA GLN A 143 -26.69 3.67 32.51
C GLN A 143 -26.26 4.88 31.66
N ARG A 144 -25.24 4.72 30.80
CA ARG A 144 -24.82 5.75 29.85
C ARG A 144 -25.83 6.02 28.74
N VAL A 145 -26.85 5.18 28.54
CA VAL A 145 -27.89 5.39 27.52
C VAL A 145 -28.93 6.38 28.05
N LYS A 146 -28.93 7.57 27.47
CA LYS A 146 -29.89 8.64 27.76
C LYS A 146 -31.29 8.23 27.27
N GLY A 147 -32.28 8.33 28.16
CA GLY A 147 -33.69 8.10 27.84
C GLY A 147 -34.02 6.70 27.34
N ASN A 148 -33.24 5.67 27.72
CA ASN A 148 -33.38 4.27 27.27
C ASN A 148 -33.28 4.07 25.74
N LEU A 149 -32.92 5.12 24.99
CA LEU A 149 -32.86 5.09 23.54
C LEU A 149 -31.40 5.07 23.09
N THR A 150 -30.99 3.95 22.49
CA THR A 150 -29.62 3.80 21.97
C THR A 150 -29.45 4.65 20.70
N PRO A 151 -28.43 5.50 20.59
CA PRO A 151 -28.29 6.35 19.40
C PRO A 151 -28.02 5.51 18.14
N LEU A 152 -28.62 5.89 17.00
CA LEU A 152 -28.38 5.26 15.70
C LEU A 152 -27.01 5.68 15.16
N THR A 153 -25.98 4.99 15.64
CA THR A 153 -24.58 5.30 15.36
C THR A 153 -23.84 4.16 14.66
N GLY A 154 -22.73 4.50 14.01
CA GLY A 154 -21.83 3.53 13.39
C GLY A 154 -22.06 3.30 11.89
N ARG A 155 -21.29 2.38 11.30
CA ARG A 155 -21.22 2.13 9.84
C ARG A 155 -21.91 0.82 9.42
N ASN A 156 -22.70 0.24 10.31
CA ASN A 156 -23.48 -0.98 10.07
C ASN A 156 -24.85 -0.60 9.51
N TYR A 157 -24.87 -0.20 8.24
CA TYR A 157 -26.09 0.33 7.61
C TYR A 157 -27.27 -0.64 7.61
N ARG A 158 -27.03 -1.96 7.53
CA ARG A 158 -28.09 -2.99 7.64
C ARG A 158 -28.77 -2.99 9.01
N GLN A 159 -27.97 -3.09 10.07
CA GLN A 159 -28.47 -3.06 11.45
C GLN A 159 -29.12 -1.71 11.78
N LEU A 160 -28.63 -0.61 11.21
CA LEU A 160 -29.25 0.70 11.39
C LEU A 160 -30.61 0.78 10.72
N LEU A 161 -30.76 0.27 9.50
CA LEU A 161 -32.06 0.19 8.81
C LEU A 161 -33.06 -0.65 9.61
N GLU A 162 -32.65 -1.84 10.05
CA GLU A 162 -33.49 -2.74 10.85
C GLU A 162 -33.94 -2.07 12.15
N ARG A 163 -33.03 -1.40 12.87
CA ARG A 163 -33.38 -0.65 14.09
C ARG A 163 -34.31 0.52 13.82
N LEU A 164 -34.16 1.18 12.69
CA LEU A 164 -34.98 2.32 12.30
C LEU A 164 -36.40 1.84 11.95
N GLN A 165 -36.51 0.78 11.16
CA GLN A 165 -37.78 0.11 10.83
C GLN A 165 -38.48 -0.39 12.10
N ALA A 166 -37.76 -1.04 13.01
CA ALA A 166 -38.32 -1.48 14.29
C ALA A 166 -38.81 -0.32 15.16
N ARG A 167 -38.18 0.86 15.09
CA ARG A 167 -38.68 2.06 15.78
C ARG A 167 -39.95 2.61 15.15
N ARG A 168 -40.01 2.64 13.81
CA ARG A 168 -41.19 3.09 13.08
C ARG A 168 -42.37 2.17 13.33
N GLY A 169 -42.18 0.85 13.22
CA GLY A 169 -43.23 -0.13 13.53
C GLY A 169 -43.79 0.03 14.94
N ARG A 170 -42.93 0.18 15.96
CA ARG A 170 -43.39 0.46 17.34
C ARG A 170 -44.20 1.74 17.47
N LEU A 171 -43.80 2.80 16.76
CA LEU A 171 -44.55 4.07 16.76
C LEU A 171 -45.88 3.92 16.03
N GLU A 172 -45.93 3.17 14.94
CA GLU A 172 -47.15 2.88 14.18
C GLU A 172 -48.12 2.04 15.02
N GLU A 173 -47.65 0.94 15.64
CA GLU A 173 -48.44 0.13 16.58
C GLU A 173 -49.01 0.98 17.73
N LEU A 174 -48.20 1.88 18.30
CA LEU A 174 -48.65 2.78 19.37
C LEU A 174 -49.60 3.88 18.87
N ARG A 175 -49.47 4.34 17.62
CA ARG A 175 -50.41 5.30 17.03
C ARG A 175 -51.78 4.69 16.79
N GLU A 176 -51.81 3.41 16.42
CA GLU A 176 -53.05 2.64 16.23
C GLU A 176 -53.78 2.40 17.56
N GLN A 177 -53.03 2.19 18.65
CA GLN A 177 -53.61 1.99 19.99
C GLN A 177 -53.95 3.33 20.68
N ASP A 178 -52.95 4.21 20.82
CA ASP A 178 -52.98 5.42 21.65
C ASP A 178 -52.16 6.57 21.03
N ALA A 179 -52.82 7.44 20.27
CA ALA A 179 -52.17 8.58 19.60
C ALA A 179 -51.38 9.50 20.56
N GLY A 180 -51.87 9.72 21.79
CA GLY A 180 -51.20 10.56 22.79
C GLY A 180 -49.86 9.99 23.25
N LYS A 181 -49.83 8.69 23.60
CA LYS A 181 -48.59 8.00 24.01
C LYS A 181 -47.58 7.95 22.87
N ALA A 182 -48.04 7.80 21.63
CA ALA A 182 -47.18 7.86 20.46
C ALA A 182 -46.49 9.22 20.30
N GLN A 183 -47.24 10.32 20.45
CA GLN A 183 -46.68 11.68 20.37
C GLN A 183 -45.65 11.95 21.48
N GLU A 184 -45.92 11.49 22.71
CA GLU A 184 -44.95 11.59 23.80
C GLU A 184 -43.66 10.81 23.51
N LEU A 185 -43.78 9.61 22.95
CA LEU A 185 -42.61 8.81 22.58
C LEU A 185 -41.84 9.46 21.45
N GLU A 186 -42.50 10.00 20.43
CA GLU A 186 -41.85 10.78 19.38
C GLU A 186 -41.12 12.00 19.93
N ALA A 187 -41.74 12.73 20.86
CA ALA A 187 -41.10 13.86 21.54
C ALA A 187 -39.86 13.40 22.30
N LYS A 188 -39.96 12.31 23.09
CA LYS A 188 -38.81 11.70 23.79
C LYS A 188 -37.70 11.31 22.81
N MET A 189 -38.02 10.73 21.65
CA MET A 189 -37.04 10.40 20.62
C MET A 189 -36.38 11.65 20.02
N LYS A 190 -37.15 12.70 19.71
CA LYS A 190 -36.64 13.96 19.18
C LYS A 190 -35.69 14.64 20.17
N TRP A 191 -36.07 14.73 21.44
CA TRP A 191 -35.25 15.35 22.50
C TRP A 191 -33.99 14.55 22.81
N THR A 192 -34.09 13.23 22.94
CA THR A 192 -32.89 12.38 23.15
C THR A 192 -31.93 12.46 21.96
N ASN A 193 -32.43 12.51 20.73
CA ASN A 193 -31.63 12.71 19.54
C ASN A 193 -30.91 14.07 19.54
N LEU A 194 -31.57 15.15 19.96
CA LEU A 194 -30.93 16.47 20.10
C LEU A 194 -29.84 16.45 21.17
N LEU A 195 -30.09 15.79 22.31
CA LEU A 195 -29.13 15.66 23.40
C LEU A 195 -27.86 14.89 22.98
N TYR A 196 -28.01 13.82 22.21
CA TYR A 196 -26.88 13.08 21.64
C TYR A 196 -26.15 13.87 20.55
N LYS A 197 -26.86 14.64 19.72
CA LYS A 197 -26.24 15.54 18.73
C LYS A 197 -25.41 16.63 19.42
N ALA A 198 -25.90 17.18 20.53
CA ALA A 198 -25.18 18.16 21.34
C ALA A 198 -23.92 17.55 22.00
N GLU A 199 -23.99 16.28 22.41
CA GLU A 199 -22.81 15.51 22.88
C GLU A 199 -21.79 15.23 21.75
N GLY A 200 -22.14 15.50 20.49
CA GLY A 200 -21.28 15.27 19.32
C GLY A 200 -21.45 13.87 18.70
N VAL A 201 -22.44 13.11 19.12
CA VAL A 201 -22.74 11.79 18.56
C VAL A 201 -23.38 11.95 17.18
N ARG A 202 -22.76 11.33 16.16
CA ARG A 202 -23.25 11.38 14.77
C ARG A 202 -24.40 10.39 14.54
N ILE A 203 -25.62 10.87 14.72
CA ILE A 203 -26.85 10.10 14.53
C ILE A 203 -27.20 9.98 13.03
N ARG A 204 -27.59 8.79 12.59
CA ARG A 204 -27.97 8.46 11.19
C ARG A 204 -29.38 7.89 11.14
N ASP A 205 -30.38 8.76 11.11
CA ASP A 205 -31.80 8.38 11.19
C ASP A 205 -32.55 8.46 9.84
N ASN A 206 -31.85 8.71 8.74
CA ASN A 206 -32.45 8.82 7.41
C ASN A 206 -32.32 7.49 6.66
N GLU A 207 -33.45 6.84 6.37
CA GLU A 207 -33.49 5.56 5.65
C GLU A 207 -32.85 5.62 4.28
N HIS A 208 -33.26 6.57 3.43
CA HIS A 208 -32.71 6.70 2.08
C HIS A 208 -31.19 6.87 2.07
N LEU A 209 -30.63 7.64 3.01
CA LEU A 209 -29.18 7.81 3.13
C LEU A 209 -28.47 6.53 3.60
N LEU A 210 -29.11 5.74 4.46
CA LEU A 210 -28.59 4.45 4.91
C LEU A 210 -28.61 3.41 3.78
N GLU A 211 -29.69 3.35 3.00
CA GLU A 211 -29.79 2.51 1.81
C GLU A 211 -28.75 2.89 0.76
N ASP A 212 -28.58 4.17 0.49
CA ASP A 212 -27.56 4.66 -0.42
C ASP A 212 -26.15 4.32 0.07
N ALA A 213 -25.91 4.45 1.37
CA ALA A 213 -24.63 4.06 1.95
C ALA A 213 -24.37 2.55 1.82
N LEU A 214 -25.41 1.73 1.94
CA LEU A 214 -25.38 0.29 1.71
C LEU A 214 -25.08 -0.02 0.24
N LYS A 215 -25.81 0.58 -0.71
CA LYS A 215 -25.57 0.48 -2.16
C LYS A 215 -24.12 0.89 -2.51
N ARG A 216 -23.61 1.99 -1.96
CA ARG A 216 -22.19 2.41 -2.15
C ARG A 216 -21.20 1.40 -1.57
N LYS A 217 -21.52 0.74 -0.47
CA LYS A 217 -20.67 -0.31 0.14
C LYS A 217 -20.63 -1.55 -0.74
N GLU A 218 -21.77 -1.94 -1.30
CA GLU A 218 -21.89 -3.08 -2.21
C GLU A 218 -21.20 -2.81 -3.55
N LYS A 219 -21.39 -1.63 -4.15
CA LYS A 219 -20.65 -1.20 -5.35
C LYS A 219 -19.12 -1.31 -5.15
N ARG A 220 -18.59 -0.84 -4.01
CA ARG A 220 -17.15 -0.98 -3.68
C ARG A 220 -16.70 -2.43 -3.45
N ARG A 221 -17.60 -3.30 -2.96
CA ARG A 221 -17.30 -4.74 -2.84
C ARG A 221 -17.25 -5.39 -4.21
N ALA A 222 -18.25 -5.14 -5.06
CA ALA A 222 -18.31 -5.64 -6.43
C ALA A 222 -17.10 -5.18 -7.27
N GLN A 223 -16.71 -3.90 -7.16
CA GLN A 223 -15.51 -3.41 -7.83
C GLN A 223 -14.24 -4.13 -7.38
N ARG A 224 -14.06 -4.35 -6.07
CA ARG A 224 -12.91 -5.11 -5.56
C ARG A 224 -12.93 -6.55 -6.05
N GLN A 225 -14.10 -7.18 -6.04
CA GLN A 225 -14.30 -8.55 -6.52
C GLN A 225 -13.89 -8.67 -8.00
N ARG A 226 -14.43 -7.81 -8.87
CA ARG A 226 -14.07 -7.75 -10.30
C ARG A 226 -12.58 -7.53 -10.53
N GLN A 227 -11.95 -6.66 -9.73
CA GLN A 227 -10.51 -6.43 -9.83
C GLN A 227 -9.70 -7.67 -9.45
N TRP A 228 -10.14 -8.40 -8.42
CA TRP A 228 -9.50 -9.64 -8.01
C TRP A 228 -9.68 -10.75 -9.05
N GLU A 229 -10.90 -10.90 -9.59
CA GLU A 229 -11.18 -11.82 -10.70
C GLU A 229 -10.35 -11.50 -11.93
N LYS A 230 -10.24 -10.22 -12.31
CA LYS A 230 -9.38 -9.80 -13.41
C LYS A 230 -7.91 -10.17 -13.15
N ARG A 231 -7.42 -10.02 -11.92
CA ARG A 231 -6.04 -10.41 -11.56
C ARG A 231 -5.87 -11.93 -11.63
N SER A 232 -6.81 -12.73 -11.12
CA SER A 232 -6.70 -14.19 -11.15
C SER A 232 -6.71 -14.71 -12.60
N VAL A 233 -7.63 -14.21 -13.43
CA VAL A 233 -7.69 -14.54 -14.87
C VAL A 233 -6.38 -14.16 -15.55
N GLN A 234 -5.84 -12.96 -15.32
CA GLN A 234 -4.57 -12.54 -15.92
C GLN A 234 -3.38 -13.42 -15.50
N VAL A 235 -3.36 -13.94 -14.27
CA VAL A 235 -2.30 -14.85 -13.81
C VAL A 235 -2.41 -16.19 -14.54
N VAL A 236 -3.61 -16.75 -14.63
CA VAL A 236 -3.87 -18.01 -15.35
C VAL A 236 -3.53 -17.87 -16.83
N GLU A 237 -3.96 -16.79 -17.47
CA GLU A 237 -3.68 -16.51 -18.88
C GLU A 237 -2.17 -16.42 -19.14
N LYS A 238 -1.42 -15.68 -18.30
CA LYS A 238 0.05 -15.61 -18.42
C LYS A 238 0.72 -16.97 -18.23
N MET A 239 0.20 -17.80 -17.34
CA MET A 239 0.69 -19.17 -17.15
C MET A 239 0.46 -20.02 -18.40
N GLN A 240 -0.75 -19.99 -18.95
CA GLN A 240 -1.11 -20.69 -20.19
C GLN A 240 -0.25 -20.22 -21.36
N GLN A 241 -0.13 -18.91 -21.58
CA GLN A 241 0.72 -18.35 -22.64
C GLN A 241 2.18 -18.82 -22.54
N ARG A 242 2.74 -18.96 -21.33
CA ARG A 242 4.10 -19.50 -21.13
C ARG A 242 4.18 -20.98 -21.50
N GLN A 243 3.19 -21.78 -21.08
CA GLN A 243 3.12 -23.20 -21.42
C GLN A 243 2.94 -23.40 -22.93
N ASP A 244 2.08 -22.62 -23.58
CA ASP A 244 1.83 -22.70 -25.01
C ASP A 244 3.05 -22.30 -25.83
N LYS A 245 3.76 -21.24 -25.44
CA LYS A 245 5.06 -20.88 -26.03
C LYS A 245 6.05 -22.03 -25.93
N ARG A 246 6.14 -22.69 -24.77
CA ARG A 246 7.00 -23.88 -24.59
C ARG A 246 6.57 -25.02 -25.50
N ARG A 247 5.29 -25.33 -25.58
CA ARG A 247 4.73 -26.39 -26.46
C ARG A 247 5.02 -26.10 -27.93
N GLN A 248 4.80 -24.87 -28.39
CA GLN A 248 5.11 -24.44 -29.75
C GLN A 248 6.60 -24.53 -30.06
N ASN A 249 7.47 -24.08 -29.15
CA ASN A 249 8.93 -24.19 -29.33
C ASN A 249 9.39 -25.66 -29.41
N LEU A 250 8.81 -26.55 -28.60
CA LEU A 250 9.09 -27.99 -28.69
C LEU A 250 8.60 -28.59 -30.01
N ARG A 251 7.42 -28.22 -30.48
CA ARG A 251 6.90 -28.64 -31.80
C ARG A 251 7.82 -28.17 -32.93
N LYS A 252 8.23 -26.89 -32.93
CA LYS A 252 9.19 -26.33 -33.90
C LYS A 252 10.54 -27.05 -33.85
N LYS A 253 11.07 -27.37 -32.67
CA LYS A 253 12.30 -28.16 -32.53
C LYS A 253 12.17 -29.57 -33.10
N LYS A 254 11.02 -30.24 -32.88
CA LYS A 254 10.74 -31.56 -33.45
C LYS A 254 10.64 -31.50 -34.98
N ALA A 255 9.90 -30.55 -35.52
CA ALA A 255 9.77 -30.32 -36.96
C ALA A 255 11.14 -30.03 -37.61
N ALA A 256 11.91 -29.09 -37.07
CA ALA A 256 13.25 -28.78 -37.58
C ALA A 256 14.21 -29.98 -37.52
N ARG A 257 14.09 -30.86 -36.50
CA ARG A 257 14.86 -32.12 -36.45
C ARG A 257 14.43 -33.08 -37.57
N ALA A 258 13.14 -33.21 -37.83
CA ALA A 258 12.62 -34.02 -38.93
C ALA A 258 13.08 -33.46 -40.29
N GLU A 259 12.93 -32.16 -40.52
CA GLU A 259 13.41 -31.47 -41.73
C GLU A 259 14.92 -31.64 -41.94
N ARG A 260 15.73 -31.49 -40.90
CA ARG A 260 17.18 -31.76 -40.98
C ARG A 260 17.49 -33.21 -41.38
N ARG A 261 16.69 -34.19 -40.92
CA ARG A 261 16.84 -35.59 -41.34
C ARG A 261 16.48 -35.77 -42.81
N LEU A 262 15.38 -35.16 -43.27
CA LEU A 262 14.95 -35.17 -44.67
C LEU A 262 16.01 -34.52 -45.58
N GLN A 263 16.50 -33.33 -45.21
CA GLN A 263 17.57 -32.64 -45.95
C GLN A 263 18.87 -33.45 -46.03
N LYS A 264 19.26 -34.14 -44.95
CA LYS A 264 20.41 -35.04 -44.95
C LYS A 264 20.20 -36.25 -45.88
N ALA A 265 18.98 -36.78 -45.96
CA ALA A 265 18.65 -37.88 -46.88
C ALA A 265 18.75 -37.41 -48.34
N ARG A 266 18.18 -36.23 -48.67
CA ARG A 266 18.30 -35.61 -50.00
C ARG A 266 19.75 -35.37 -50.41
N LYS A 267 20.58 -34.81 -49.51
CA LYS A 267 22.02 -34.60 -49.76
C LYS A 267 22.80 -35.90 -50.02
N LYS A 268 22.30 -37.03 -49.50
CA LYS A 268 22.86 -38.37 -49.76
C LYS A 268 22.27 -39.04 -51.00
N GLY A 269 21.45 -38.33 -51.80
CA GLY A 269 20.82 -38.85 -53.00
C GLY A 269 19.64 -39.80 -52.77
N ARG A 270 19.11 -39.89 -51.53
CA ARG A 270 17.93 -40.73 -51.27
C ARG A 270 16.67 -39.99 -51.72
N VAL A 271 15.89 -40.62 -52.60
CA VAL A 271 14.58 -40.11 -53.04
C VAL A 271 13.56 -40.30 -51.92
N LEU A 272 12.91 -39.22 -51.50
CA LEU A 272 11.87 -39.25 -50.48
C LEU A 272 10.48 -39.36 -51.13
N PRO A 273 9.47 -39.95 -50.47
CA PRO A 273 8.10 -40.00 -50.99
C PRO A 273 7.53 -38.63 -51.38
N GLN A 274 7.83 -37.59 -50.60
CA GLN A 274 7.44 -36.21 -50.89
C GLN A 274 8.05 -35.65 -52.17
N ASP A 275 9.22 -36.16 -52.57
CA ASP A 275 9.89 -35.73 -53.80
C ASP A 275 9.27 -36.42 -55.03
N LEU A 276 8.72 -37.63 -54.86
CA LEU A 276 7.94 -38.34 -55.88
C LEU A 276 6.57 -37.71 -56.10
N GLU A 277 5.87 -37.37 -55.02
CA GLU A 277 4.61 -36.61 -55.07
C GLU A 277 4.81 -35.25 -55.77
N ARG A 278 5.92 -34.56 -55.48
CA ARG A 278 6.24 -33.27 -56.11
C ARG A 278 6.59 -33.38 -57.59
N ALA A 279 7.13 -34.52 -58.01
CA ALA A 279 7.44 -34.82 -59.41
C ALA A 279 6.23 -35.37 -60.19
N GLY A 280 5.08 -35.59 -59.53
CA GLY A 280 3.88 -36.16 -60.16
C GLY A 280 4.03 -37.64 -60.53
N LEU A 281 4.96 -38.35 -59.88
CA LEU A 281 5.28 -39.76 -60.14
C LEU A 281 4.70 -40.72 -59.08
N ALA A 282 3.86 -40.20 -58.18
CA ALA A 282 3.19 -40.92 -57.10
C ALA A 282 1.68 -40.68 -57.14
#